data_AF-A0A517N9V9-F1
#
_entry.id   AF-A0A517N9V9-F1
#
_cell.length_a   1.000
_cell.length_b   1.000
_cell.length_c   1.000
_cell.angle_alpha   90.00
_cell.angle_beta   90.00
_cell.angle_gamma   90.00
#
_symmetry.space_group_name_H-M   'P 1'
#
loop_
_entity.id
_entity.type
_entity.pdbx_description
1 polymer ?
#
loop_
_entity_poly.entity_id
_entity_poly.type
_entity_poly.pdbx_seq_one_letter_code
_entity_poly.pdbx_strand_id
1 'polypeptide(L)' 'MGLAAVGPTGIIDLMNDDDEYDSDFDDQSDDDDDFDYESFVEDNFGTGVTNTETKPLWRLVAVVLLVVFIGGLLLQIAAL' A
#
# COMPACT_ATOMS: atom_id res chain seq x y z
N MET A 1 30.24 -17.52 -26.52
CA MET A 1 29.57 -17.90 -27.78
C MET A 1 29.47 -19.41 -27.83
N GLY A 2 28.25 -19.94 -27.95
CA GLY A 2 27.92 -21.38 -27.98
C GLY A 2 27.28 -21.84 -26.66
N LEU A 3 26.14 -22.53 -26.59
CA LEU A 3 25.24 -23.04 -27.62
C LEU A 3 23.92 -23.40 -26.89
N ALA A 4 22.82 -22.70 -27.15
CA ALA A 4 21.51 -23.12 -26.64
C ALA A 4 20.98 -24.23 -27.57
N ALA A 5 20.85 -25.45 -27.05
CA ALA A 5 20.17 -26.52 -27.76
C ALA A 5 18.66 -26.25 -27.70
N VAL A 6 18.11 -25.68 -28.77
CA VAL A 6 16.67 -25.45 -28.93
C VAL A 6 16.02 -26.75 -29.40
N GLY A 7 15.30 -27.43 -28.51
CA GLY A 7 14.42 -28.54 -28.88
C GLY A 7 13.15 -28.02 -29.60
N PRO A 8 12.53 -28.83 -30.48
CA PRO A 8 11.45 -28.40 -31.38
C PRO A 8 10.08 -28.14 -30.69
N THR A 9 9.99 -28.28 -29.36
CA THR A 9 8.79 -27.97 -28.58
C THR A 9 9.12 -26.86 -27.59
N GLY A 10 8.78 -25.63 -27.95
CA GLY A 10 9.11 -24.42 -27.18
C GLY A 10 8.28 -24.23 -25.92
N ILE A 11 8.49 -25.07 -24.91
CA ILE A 11 8.03 -24.81 -23.53
C ILE A 11 9.24 -24.96 -22.62
N ILE A 12 9.68 -23.85 -22.04
CA ILE A 12 10.60 -23.87 -20.90
C ILE A 12 9.72 -24.20 -19.69
N ASP A 13 9.91 -25.39 -19.14
CA ASP A 13 9.27 -25.85 -17.91
C ASP A 13 9.87 -25.08 -16.74
N LEU A 14 9.32 -23.89 -16.45
CA LEU A 14 9.70 -23.06 -15.31
C LEU A 14 8.77 -23.39 -14.14
N MET A 15 8.91 -24.59 -13.60
CA MET A 15 8.30 -24.93 -12.31
C MET A 15 9.33 -25.56 -11.41
N ASN A 16 9.62 -24.80 -10.35
CA ASN A 16 10.12 -25.24 -9.06
C ASN A 16 11.64 -25.42 -8.93
N ASP A 17 12.30 -24.38 -8.44
CA ASP A 17 13.54 -24.49 -7.66
C ASP A 17 13.70 -23.24 -6.79
N ASP A 18 13.40 -23.40 -5.51
CA ASP A 18 14.20 -22.93 -4.38
C ASP A 18 14.63 -21.44 -4.37
N ASP A 19 13.70 -20.57 -3.98
CA ASP A 19 14.01 -19.32 -3.27
C ASP A 19 14.33 -19.60 -1.79
N GLU A 20 15.43 -20.32 -1.58
CA GLU A 20 16.17 -20.40 -0.32
C GLU A 20 16.87 -19.05 -0.09
N TYR A 21 16.22 -18.15 0.65
CA TYR A 21 16.87 -16.96 1.20
C TYR A 21 17.79 -17.39 2.35
N ASP A 22 18.95 -17.92 1.99
CA ASP A 22 20.11 -18.02 2.88
C ASP A 22 20.92 -16.73 2.73
N SER A 23 20.67 -15.79 3.64
CA SER A 23 21.55 -14.64 3.85
C SER A 23 21.89 -14.55 5.32
N ASP A 24 22.84 -15.40 5.71
CA ASP A 24 23.79 -15.20 6.80
C ASP A 24 24.42 -13.79 6.71
N PHE A 25 23.70 -12.77 7.18
CA PHE A 25 24.31 -11.52 7.64
C PHE A 25 24.61 -11.69 9.12
N ASP A 26 25.78 -12.30 9.36
CA ASP A 26 26.45 -12.32 10.65
C ASP A 26 26.60 -10.88 11.20
N ASP A 27 26.11 -10.75 12.42
CA ASP A 27 26.47 -9.82 13.48
C ASP A 27 27.84 -9.13 13.29
N GLN A 28 27.83 -7.90 12.78
CA GLN A 28 28.89 -6.91 13.00
C GLN A 28 28.24 -5.66 13.63
N SER A 29 28.08 -5.71 14.95
CA SER A 29 28.13 -4.54 15.80
C SER A 29 29.44 -3.79 15.58
N ASP A 30 29.39 -2.50 15.27
CA ASP A 30 30.18 -1.43 15.93
C ASP A 30 29.94 -0.07 15.23
N ASP A 31 29.24 0.80 15.97
CA ASP A 31 29.11 2.26 15.88
C ASP A 31 28.71 2.92 14.53
N ASP A 32 27.52 3.53 14.50
CA ASP A 32 27.32 4.94 14.06
C ASP A 32 25.81 5.26 13.94
N ASP A 33 25.17 5.67 15.05
CA ASP A 33 23.93 6.47 15.13
C ASP A 33 22.86 6.24 14.04
N ASP A 34 22.47 4.98 13.78
CA ASP A 34 21.30 4.72 12.94
C ASP A 34 20.08 5.31 13.64
N PHE A 35 19.59 6.44 13.09
CA PHE A 35 18.47 7.18 13.64
C PHE A 35 17.27 6.24 13.83
N ASP A 36 16.93 5.97 15.10
CA ASP A 36 15.82 5.10 15.47
C ASP A 36 14.49 5.79 15.15
N TYR A 37 14.04 5.61 13.91
CA TYR A 37 12.81 6.18 13.40
C TYR A 37 11.59 5.67 14.18
N GLU A 38 11.57 4.41 14.60
CA GLU A 38 10.45 3.85 15.37
C GLU A 38 10.35 4.52 16.74
N SER A 39 11.47 4.61 17.47
CA SER A 39 11.54 5.30 18.77
C SER A 39 11.23 6.79 18.65
N PHE A 40 11.77 7.46 17.63
CA PHE A 40 11.44 8.86 17.35
C PHE A 40 9.96 9.06 17.08
N VAL A 41 9.33 8.19 16.28
CA VAL A 41 7.91 8.31 15.95
C VAL A 41 7.05 8.05 17.18
N GLU A 42 7.41 7.06 17.99
CA GLU A 42 6.72 6.75 19.24
C GLU A 42 6.80 7.92 20.24
N ASP A 43 7.99 8.49 20.43
CA ASP A 43 8.23 9.59 21.36
C ASP A 43 7.60 10.93 20.89
N ASN A 44 7.52 11.17 19.58
CA ASN A 44 7.07 12.47 19.04
C ASN A 44 5.61 12.49 18.57
N PHE A 45 5.08 11.37 18.09
CA PHE A 45 3.73 11.30 17.51
C PHE A 45 2.78 10.38 18.30
N GLY A 46 3.32 9.50 19.15
CA GLY A 46 2.56 8.56 19.96
C GLY A 46 1.85 7.47 19.16
N THR A 47 1.45 6.39 19.84
CA THR A 47 0.78 5.21 19.24
C THR A 47 -0.71 5.43 18.91
N GLY A 48 -1.17 6.69 18.89
CA GLY A 48 -2.56 7.02 19.19
C GLY A 48 -3.28 7.89 18.16
N VAL A 49 -3.12 7.65 16.85
CA VAL A 49 -4.01 8.27 15.85
C VAL A 49 -4.65 7.25 14.94
N THR A 50 -5.39 6.31 15.53
CA THR A 50 -6.41 5.56 14.80
C THR A 50 -7.73 6.34 14.86
N ASN A 51 -7.87 7.38 14.03
CA ASN A 51 -9.17 8.05 13.83
C ASN A 51 -10.10 7.17 12.97
N THR A 52 -10.42 5.96 13.47
CA THR A 52 -11.34 5.02 12.79
C THR A 52 -12.81 5.40 13.00
N GLU A 53 -13.08 6.35 13.89
CA GLU A 53 -14.39 6.97 14.00
C GLU A 53 -14.50 8.09 12.95
N THR A 54 -15.15 7.83 11.82
CA THR A 54 -15.57 8.92 10.92
C THR A 54 -16.36 9.92 11.75
N LYS A 55 -15.74 11.06 12.06
CA LYS A 55 -16.34 12.09 12.92
C LYS A 55 -17.76 12.37 12.41
N PRO A 56 -18.78 12.49 13.28
CA PRO A 56 -20.18 12.68 12.90
C PRO A 56 -20.39 13.87 11.94
N LEU A 57 -19.46 14.83 11.96
CA LEU A 57 -19.39 15.95 11.05
C LEU A 57 -19.17 15.54 9.58
N TRP A 58 -18.31 14.56 9.30
CA TRP A 58 -18.10 14.03 7.95
C TRP A 58 -19.31 13.28 7.41
N ARG A 59 -20.08 12.63 8.28
CA ARG A 59 -21.36 12.02 7.92
C ARG A 59 -22.36 13.08 7.44
N LEU A 60 -22.39 14.25 8.09
CA LEU A 60 -23.23 15.37 7.67
C LEU A 60 -22.78 15.94 6.32
N VAL A 61 -21.47 16.12 6.11
CA VAL A 61 -20.91 16.55 4.82
C VAL A 61 -21.32 15.60 3.70
N ALA A 62 -21.22 14.28 3.92
CA ALA A 62 -21.64 13.29 2.93
C ALA A 62 -23.14 13.40 2.57
N VAL A 63 -24.00 13.61 3.57
CA VAL A 63 -25.45 13.80 3.35
C VAL A 63 -25.72 15.08 2.56
N VAL A 64 -25.05 16.19 2.88
CA VAL A 64 -25.22 17.46 2.15
C VAL A 64 -24.80 17.32 0.69
N LEU A 65 -23.65 16.71 0.43
CA LEU A 65 -23.18 16.47 -0.94
C LEU A 65 -24.14 15.60 -1.73
N LEU A 66 -24.71 14.56 -1.10
CA LEU A 66 -25.71 13.69 -1.73
C LEU A 66 -26.96 14.48 -2.13
N VAL A 67 -27.48 15.34 -1.24
CA VAL A 67 -28.66 16.17 -1.51
C VAL A 67 -28.40 17.16 -2.64
N VAL A 68 -27.23 17.82 -2.66
CA VAL A 68 -26.87 18.74 -3.74
C VAL A 68 -26.77 18.01 -5.08
N PHE A 69 -26.17 16.82 -5.10
CA PHE A 69 -26.05 16.01 -6.32
C PHE A 69 -27.42 15.58 -6.87
N ILE A 70 -28.28 15.01 -6.02
CA ILE A 70 -29.63 14.60 -6.41
C ILE A 70 -30.47 15.83 -6.82
N GLY A 71 -30.40 16.92 -6.05
CA GLY A 71 -31.11 18.16 -6.36
C GLY A 71 -30.69 18.73 -7.71
N GLY A 72 -29.39 18.75 -8.01
CA GLY A 72 -28.86 19.18 -9.31
C GLY A 72 -29.34 18.31 -10.47
N LEU A 73 -29.34 16.97 -10.30
CA LEU A 73 -29.85 16.05 -11.31
C LEU A 73 -31.35 16.25 -11.57
N LEU A 74 -32.15 16.42 -10.53
CA LEU A 74 -33.58 16.68 -10.68
C LEU A 74 -33.85 18.02 -11.39
N LEU A 75 -33.06 19.04 -11.10
CA LEU A 75 -33.15 20.34 -11.76
C LEU A 75 -32.78 20.24 -13.24
N GLN A 76 -31.74 19.47 -13.59
CA GLN A 76 -31.39 19.20 -15.00
C GLN A 76 -32.49 18.47 -15.75
N ILE A 77 -33.11 17.45 -15.13
CA ILE A 77 -34.22 16.71 -15.74
C ILE A 77 -35.45 17.61 -15.92
N ALA A 78 -35.76 18.46 -14.94
CA ALA A 78 -36.90 19.37 -15.00
C ALA A 78 -36.70 20.57 -15.95
N ALA A 79 -35.45 20.92 -16.23
CA ALA A 79 -35.08 21.97 -17.19
C ALA A 79 -34.98 21.45 -18.64
N LEU A 80 -35.13 20.14 -18.87
CA LEU A 80 -35.18 19.49 -20.17
C LEU A 80 -36.60 19.52 -20.74
#